data_AF-A0A9X4AIS3-F1
#
_entry.id   AF-A0A9X4AIS3-F1
#
_cell.length_a   1.000
_cell.length_b   1.000
_cell.length_c   1.000
_cell.angle_alpha   90.00
_cell.angle_beta   90.00
_cell.angle_gamma   90.00
#
_symmetry.space_group_name_H-M   'P 1'
#
loop_
_entity.id
_entity.type
_entity.pdbx_description
1 polymer ?
#
loop_
_entity_poly.entity_id
_entity_poly.type
_entity_poly.pdbx_seq_one_letter_code
_entity_poly.pdbx_strand_id
1 'polypeptide(L)'
;MDQYKFNRHDSNLIVNAIVEGYRDYIEHRKERQRHMAISSAFAWTKGNFIESKIAEIGGELNFTYKKAKAGLTWDYLQFIHGDKNQLFLIKNAAYFNEKCFSQALLPTTNKGQIRSYLHELSKINKDLTFENATPQEENSTEKSEQLSFFISERQVRNDLQDFQAAYDEFHILTYKIDDAYQIAEIMHYLPNPEDNIAYKIEDLSEYISGAELSDEERDVIAPDQDNDIIDPAAFDIGIFEEAEEK
;
A
#
# COMPACT_ATOMS: atom_id res chain seq x y z
N MET A 1 -15.37 -6.03 -14.22
CA MET A 1 -14.66 -5.29 -13.13
C MET A 1 -15.06 -3.82 -12.98
N ASP A 2 -15.68 -3.17 -13.98
CA ASP A 2 -15.96 -1.71 -13.95
C ASP A 2 -16.81 -1.21 -12.78
N GLN A 3 -17.65 -2.07 -12.19
CA GLN A 3 -18.51 -1.73 -11.04
C GLN A 3 -17.73 -1.33 -9.77
N TYR A 4 -16.46 -1.70 -9.68
CA TYR A 4 -15.60 -1.45 -8.52
C TYR A 4 -14.73 -0.19 -8.66
N LYS A 5 -14.85 0.54 -9.79
CA LYS A 5 -14.09 1.77 -10.03
C LYS A 5 -14.53 2.89 -9.09
N PHE A 6 -13.58 3.74 -8.72
CA PHE A 6 -13.94 5.01 -8.12
C PHE A 6 -14.63 5.88 -9.17
N ASN A 7 -15.42 6.86 -8.70
CA ASN A 7 -16.00 7.79 -9.64
C ASN A 7 -14.88 8.70 -10.18
N ARG A 8 -15.05 9.22 -11.39
CA ARG A 8 -14.01 10.02 -12.07
C ARG A 8 -13.52 11.23 -11.27
N HIS A 9 -14.40 11.87 -10.50
CA HIS A 9 -14.04 13.02 -9.67
C HIS A 9 -13.12 12.58 -8.53
N ASP A 10 -13.47 11.50 -7.83
CA ASP A 10 -12.64 10.95 -6.75
C ASP A 10 -11.29 10.47 -7.27
N SER A 11 -11.28 9.72 -8.39
CA SER A 11 -10.05 9.23 -9.01
C SER A 11 -9.10 10.38 -9.36
N ASN A 12 -9.63 11.49 -9.90
CA ASN A 12 -8.81 12.65 -10.23
C ASN A 12 -8.24 13.34 -8.98
N LEU A 13 -9.06 13.57 -7.95
CA LEU A 13 -8.60 14.19 -6.71
C LEU A 13 -7.57 13.35 -5.96
N ILE A 14 -7.77 12.02 -5.91
CA ILE A 14 -6.80 11.09 -5.33
C ILE A 14 -5.47 11.16 -6.07
N VAL A 15 -5.49 11.12 -7.41
CA VAL A 15 -4.25 11.20 -8.22
C VAL A 15 -3.52 12.52 -8.00
N ASN A 16 -4.25 13.64 -8.01
CA ASN A 16 -3.65 14.95 -7.74
C ASN A 16 -3.02 15.00 -6.34
N ALA A 17 -3.69 14.47 -5.32
CA ALA A 17 -3.14 14.40 -3.96
C ALA A 17 -1.91 13.48 -3.85
N ILE A 18 -1.85 12.37 -4.60
CA ILE A 18 -0.64 11.54 -4.66
C ILE A 18 0.53 12.34 -5.23
N VAL A 19 0.31 13.06 -6.33
CA VAL A 19 1.37 13.87 -6.97
C VAL A 19 1.79 15.03 -6.07
N GLU A 20 0.85 15.77 -5.49
CA GLU A 20 1.13 16.88 -4.57
C GLU A 20 1.85 16.41 -3.30
N GLY A 21 1.40 15.30 -2.69
CA GLY A 21 2.09 14.72 -1.54
C GLY A 21 3.52 14.32 -1.86
N TYR A 22 3.77 13.78 -3.07
CA TYR A 22 5.12 13.47 -3.50
C TYR A 22 5.99 14.73 -3.69
N ARG A 23 5.41 15.82 -4.21
CA ARG A 23 6.10 17.13 -4.31
C ARG A 23 6.46 17.71 -2.95
N ASP A 24 5.54 17.66 -1.99
CA ASP A 24 5.80 18.10 -0.62
C ASP A 24 6.97 17.32 -0.01
N TYR A 25 7.01 16.00 -0.21
CA TYR A 25 8.15 15.17 0.21
C TYR A 25 9.48 15.66 -0.38
N ILE A 26 9.52 15.99 -1.68
CA ILE A 26 10.74 16.44 -2.37
C ILE A 26 11.23 17.76 -1.78
N GLU A 27 10.34 18.73 -1.58
CA GLU A 27 10.72 20.02 -1.00
C GLU A 27 11.28 19.87 0.41
N HIS A 28 10.68 19.01 1.24
CA HIS A 28 11.24 18.68 2.54
C HIS A 28 12.56 17.92 2.44
N ARG A 29 12.73 17.02 1.45
CA ARG A 29 14.01 16.34 1.22
C ARG A 29 15.11 17.34 0.88
N LYS A 30 14.82 18.36 0.06
CA LYS A 30 15.73 19.48 -0.28
C LYS A 30 16.11 20.26 0.98
N GLU A 31 15.13 20.62 1.79
CA GLU A 31 15.34 21.35 3.04
C GLU A 31 16.26 20.57 3.99
N ARG A 32 16.00 19.26 4.19
CA ARG A 32 16.79 18.44 5.12
C ARG A 32 18.19 18.15 4.62
N GLN A 33 18.37 17.97 3.31
CA GLN A 33 19.72 17.85 2.73
C GLN A 33 20.56 19.11 2.96
N ARG A 34 19.95 20.30 2.89
CA ARG A 34 20.65 21.58 3.12
C ARG A 34 21.02 21.83 4.59
N HIS A 35 20.20 21.38 5.54
CA HIS A 35 20.34 21.75 6.95
C HIS A 35 20.84 20.64 7.88
N MET A 36 20.88 19.39 7.43
CA MET A 36 21.31 18.24 8.25
C MET A 36 22.57 17.60 7.68
N ALA A 37 23.52 17.28 8.57
CA ALA A 37 24.74 16.55 8.17
C ALA A 37 24.45 15.12 7.67
N ILE A 38 23.37 14.50 8.15
CA ILE A 38 22.87 13.19 7.71
C ILE A 38 21.35 13.28 7.63
N SER A 39 20.78 13.00 6.46
CA SER A 39 19.32 13.06 6.21
C SER A 39 18.76 11.83 5.50
N SER A 40 19.55 10.78 5.29
CA SER A 40 19.18 9.59 4.52
C SER A 40 17.94 8.86 5.07
N ALA A 41 17.74 8.84 6.40
CA ALA A 41 16.54 8.23 7.01
C ALA A 41 15.24 8.91 6.57
N PHE A 42 15.28 10.16 6.09
CA PHE A 42 14.12 10.87 5.60
C PHE A 42 13.58 10.28 4.29
N ALA A 43 14.40 9.57 3.51
CA ALA A 43 13.99 8.95 2.25
C ALA A 43 12.80 7.99 2.41
N TRP A 44 12.66 7.40 3.60
CA TRP A 44 11.59 6.45 3.96
C TRP A 44 10.26 7.12 4.30
N THR A 45 10.20 8.46 4.35
CA THR A 45 8.98 9.18 4.77
C THR A 45 8.04 9.52 3.60
N LYS A 46 8.43 9.20 2.36
CA LYS A 46 7.69 9.49 1.13
C LYS A 46 6.22 9.07 1.19
N GLY A 47 5.95 7.84 1.64
CA GLY A 47 4.58 7.33 1.79
C GLY A 47 3.75 8.21 2.73
N ASN A 48 4.35 8.69 3.82
CA ASN A 48 3.65 9.50 4.82
C ASN A 48 3.18 10.84 4.25
N PHE A 49 3.96 11.45 3.35
CA PHE A 49 3.55 12.70 2.69
C PHE A 49 2.37 12.48 1.74
N ILE A 50 2.41 11.40 0.96
CA ILE A 50 1.31 11.01 0.07
C ILE A 50 0.04 10.73 0.88
N GLU A 51 0.12 9.90 1.92
CA GLU A 51 -1.01 9.60 2.79
C GLU A 51 -1.53 10.86 3.50
N SER A 52 -0.65 11.76 3.95
CA SER A 52 -1.05 13.01 4.60
C SER A 52 -1.82 13.92 3.66
N LYS A 53 -1.38 14.05 2.40
CA LYS A 53 -2.10 14.87 1.40
C LYS A 53 -3.50 14.33 1.12
N ILE A 54 -3.66 13.02 1.13
CA ILE A 54 -4.95 12.36 0.86
C ILE A 54 -5.87 12.50 2.07
N ALA A 55 -5.32 12.46 3.28
CA ALA A 55 -6.06 12.78 4.49
C ALA A 55 -6.57 14.23 4.50
N GLU A 56 -5.79 15.19 3.98
CA GLU A 56 -6.17 16.61 3.87
C GLU A 56 -7.39 16.82 2.97
N ILE A 57 -7.43 16.14 1.81
CA ILE A 57 -8.56 16.23 0.87
C ILE A 57 -9.77 15.37 1.28
N GLY A 58 -9.69 14.65 2.41
CA GLY A 58 -10.74 13.72 2.82
C GLY A 58 -12.11 14.37 3.02
N GLY A 59 -12.15 15.65 3.42
CA GLY A 59 -13.40 16.40 3.54
C GLY A 59 -14.12 16.64 2.20
N GLU A 60 -13.38 16.73 1.09
CA GLU A 60 -13.92 16.92 -0.26
C GLU A 60 -14.47 15.62 -0.85
N LEU A 61 -13.85 14.49 -0.48
CA LEU A 61 -14.18 13.15 -0.98
C LEU A 61 -15.10 12.34 -0.05
N ASN A 62 -15.57 12.93 1.05
CA ASN A 62 -16.27 12.22 2.11
C ASN A 62 -15.47 10.97 2.59
N PHE A 63 -14.15 11.13 2.64
CA PHE A 63 -13.24 10.12 3.16
C PHE A 63 -12.95 10.43 4.62
N THR A 64 -12.96 9.37 5.41
CA THR A 64 -12.35 9.38 6.74
C THR A 64 -11.13 8.48 6.71
N TYR A 65 -10.23 8.60 7.69
CA TYR A 65 -9.09 7.72 7.78
C TYR A 65 -8.88 7.23 9.21
N LYS A 66 -8.29 6.04 9.33
CA LYS A 66 -7.83 5.46 10.59
C LYS A 66 -6.33 5.22 10.49
N LYS A 67 -5.62 5.50 11.59
CA LYS A 67 -4.21 5.12 11.71
C LYS A 67 -4.13 3.65 12.07
N ALA A 68 -3.30 2.91 11.36
CA ALA A 68 -2.99 1.52 11.64
C ALA A 68 -1.47 1.33 11.68
N LYS A 69 -1.02 0.20 12.22
CA LYS A 69 0.41 -0.12 12.35
C LYS A 69 0.82 -1.21 11.38
N ALA A 70 1.89 -0.94 10.64
CA ALA A 70 2.67 -1.90 9.89
C ALA A 70 3.91 -2.33 10.69
N GLY A 71 3.82 -3.51 11.33
CA GLY A 71 4.86 -4.01 12.21
C GLY A 71 4.97 -3.20 13.51
N LEU A 72 6.15 -3.15 14.10
CA LEU A 72 6.36 -2.48 15.40
C LEU A 72 6.49 -0.95 15.29
N THR A 73 6.95 -0.44 14.14
CA THR A 73 7.46 0.94 14.04
C THR A 73 6.85 1.78 12.93
N TRP A 74 6.12 1.20 11.98
CA TRP A 74 5.56 1.96 10.87
C TRP A 74 4.06 2.20 11.07
N ASP A 75 3.62 3.45 10.96
CA ASP A 75 2.20 3.80 10.94
C ASP A 75 1.79 4.01 9.48
N TYR A 76 0.57 3.65 9.12
CA TYR A 76 -0.02 3.90 7.81
C TYR A 76 -1.48 4.33 7.95
N LEU A 77 -2.05 4.93 6.90
CA LEU A 77 -3.43 5.35 6.88
C LEU A 77 -4.32 4.35 6.12
N GLN A 78 -5.43 3.99 6.75
CA GLN A 78 -6.53 3.26 6.14
C GLN A 78 -7.62 4.26 5.80
N PHE A 79 -7.92 4.44 4.52
CA PHE A 79 -8.94 5.39 4.07
C PHE A 79 -10.28 4.69 3.88
N ILE A 80 -11.34 5.37 4.30
CA ILE A 80 -12.70 4.85 4.32
C ILE A 80 -13.59 5.84 3.57
N HIS A 81 -14.18 5.38 2.47
CA HIS A 81 -15.19 6.13 1.75
C HIS A 81 -16.53 6.05 2.50
N GLY A 82 -17.01 7.18 3.01
CA GLY A 82 -18.17 7.25 3.91
C GLY A 82 -19.49 6.78 3.29
N ASP A 83 -19.70 7.00 1.99
CA ASP A 83 -20.97 6.64 1.33
C ASP A 83 -21.07 5.17 0.90
N LYS A 84 -19.93 4.50 0.73
CA LYS A 84 -19.87 3.16 0.13
C LYS A 84 -19.25 2.10 1.04
N ASN A 85 -18.89 2.47 2.28
CA ASN A 85 -18.12 1.64 3.20
C ASN A 85 -16.93 0.93 2.51
N GLN A 86 -16.25 1.64 1.60
CA GLN A 86 -15.10 1.12 0.89
C GLN A 86 -13.84 1.48 1.66
N LEU A 87 -13.01 0.48 1.94
CA LEU A 87 -11.70 0.66 2.52
C LEU A 87 -10.64 0.68 1.41
N PHE A 88 -9.68 1.59 1.47
CA PHE A 88 -8.54 1.55 0.55
C PHE A 88 -7.21 1.94 1.20
N LEU A 89 -6.13 1.42 0.62
CA LEU A 89 -4.74 1.72 0.99
C LEU A 89 -3.95 2.22 -0.20
N ILE A 90 -2.82 2.86 0.10
CA ILE A 90 -1.90 3.37 -0.91
C ILE A 90 -0.53 2.76 -0.65
N LYS A 91 0.05 2.11 -1.67
CA LYS A 91 1.37 1.49 -1.57
C LYS A 91 2.28 1.90 -2.72
N ASN A 92 3.59 1.84 -2.48
CA ASN A 92 4.56 1.97 -3.56
C ASN A 92 4.56 0.67 -4.38
N ALA A 93 4.39 0.78 -5.70
CA ALA A 93 4.38 -0.35 -6.63
C ALA A 93 5.70 -1.16 -6.60
N ALA A 94 6.82 -0.54 -6.23
CA ALA A 94 8.11 -1.22 -6.09
C ALA A 94 8.09 -2.39 -5.08
N TYR A 95 7.14 -2.38 -4.14
CA TYR A 95 7.04 -3.37 -3.07
C TYR A 95 5.74 -4.18 -3.12
N PHE A 96 4.90 -3.97 -4.14
CA PHE A 96 3.58 -4.61 -4.27
C PHE A 96 3.60 -5.68 -5.35
N ASN A 97 3.19 -6.91 -5.01
CA ASN A 97 3.09 -8.02 -5.96
C ASN A 97 1.63 -8.32 -6.31
N GLU A 98 1.16 -7.88 -7.48
CA GLU A 98 -0.23 -8.11 -7.89
C GLU A 98 -0.60 -9.61 -8.01
N LYS A 99 0.36 -10.51 -8.24
CA LYS A 99 0.10 -11.97 -8.36
C LYS A 99 0.16 -12.71 -7.02
N CYS A 100 0.56 -12.02 -5.97
CA CYS A 100 0.69 -12.54 -4.61
C CYS A 100 0.66 -11.36 -3.64
N PHE A 101 -0.47 -10.67 -3.54
CA PHE A 101 -0.51 -9.34 -2.89
C PHE A 101 -0.22 -9.39 -1.39
N SER A 102 -0.38 -10.55 -0.78
CA SER A 102 -0.02 -10.82 0.62
C SER A 102 1.50 -10.97 0.86
N GLN A 103 2.32 -10.93 -0.19
CA GLN A 103 3.78 -11.01 -0.09
C GLN A 103 4.43 -9.81 -0.78
N ALA A 104 5.35 -9.14 -0.08
CA ALA A 104 6.18 -8.09 -0.68
C ALA A 104 7.20 -8.65 -1.69
N LEU A 105 7.61 -7.83 -2.67
CA LEU A 105 8.56 -8.18 -3.75
C LEU A 105 10.03 -8.36 -3.30
N LEU A 106 10.33 -8.45 -1.99
CA LEU A 106 11.70 -8.44 -1.48
C LEU A 106 12.54 -9.67 -1.90
N PRO A 107 13.89 -9.56 -1.99
CA PRO A 107 14.76 -10.58 -2.60
C PRO A 107 14.93 -11.88 -1.83
N THR A 108 14.24 -12.09 -0.71
CA THR A 108 14.23 -13.39 -0.03
C THR A 108 13.05 -14.19 -0.54
N THR A 109 13.27 -14.90 -1.64
CA THR A 109 12.32 -15.86 -2.22
C THR A 109 12.09 -17.04 -1.27
N ASN A 110 11.18 -16.89 -0.30
CA ASN A 110 10.66 -17.99 0.51
C ASN A 110 9.13 -18.02 0.36
N LYS A 111 8.60 -19.14 -0.14
CA LYS A 111 7.16 -19.34 -0.39
C LYS A 111 6.49 -19.93 0.85
N GLY A 112 6.30 -19.10 1.87
CA GLY A 112 5.52 -19.43 3.07
C GLY A 112 4.15 -18.76 3.06
N GLN A 113 3.13 -19.45 3.57
CA GLN A 113 1.81 -18.87 3.83
C GLN A 113 1.90 -17.97 5.05
N ILE A 114 2.38 -16.74 4.84
CA ILE A 114 2.30 -15.71 5.88
C ILE A 114 0.97 -15.04 5.67
N ARG A 115 0.05 -15.31 6.60
CA ARG A 115 -1.19 -14.56 6.76
C ARG A 115 -0.80 -13.11 7.01
N SER A 116 -0.79 -12.28 5.97
CA SER A 116 -0.42 -10.87 6.09
C SER A 116 -1.64 -10.03 6.43
N TYR A 117 -1.41 -8.80 6.88
CA TYR A 117 -2.53 -7.88 7.12
C TYR A 117 -3.33 -7.60 5.83
N LEU A 118 -2.66 -7.55 4.67
CA LEU A 118 -3.33 -7.39 3.38
C LEU A 118 -4.22 -8.58 3.08
N HIS A 119 -3.77 -9.80 3.38
CA HIS A 119 -4.60 -11.00 3.27
C HIS A 119 -5.83 -10.91 4.17
N GLU A 120 -5.67 -10.44 5.41
CA GLU A 120 -6.81 -10.27 6.31
C GLU A 120 -7.81 -9.20 5.88
N LEU A 121 -7.33 -8.06 5.38
CA LEU A 121 -8.18 -7.01 4.81
C LEU A 121 -8.87 -7.49 3.52
N SER A 122 -8.20 -8.31 2.70
CA SER A 122 -8.80 -8.86 1.47
C SER A 122 -10.03 -9.73 1.72
N LYS A 123 -10.20 -10.28 2.93
CA LYS A 123 -11.41 -11.05 3.30
C LYS A 123 -12.68 -10.20 3.31
N ILE A 124 -12.56 -8.87 3.33
CA ILE A 124 -13.70 -7.97 3.08
C ILE A 124 -14.30 -8.26 1.69
N ASN A 125 -13.46 -8.63 0.71
CA ASN A 125 -13.89 -8.89 -0.66
C ASN A 125 -14.43 -10.30 -0.90
N LYS A 126 -14.58 -11.14 0.13
CA LYS A 126 -14.96 -12.55 -0.02
C LYS A 126 -16.28 -12.77 -0.77
N ASP A 127 -17.21 -11.83 -0.63
CA ASP A 127 -18.55 -11.90 -1.22
C ASP A 127 -18.63 -11.17 -2.59
N LEU A 128 -17.51 -10.64 -3.09
CA LEU A 128 -17.42 -9.96 -4.37
C LEU A 128 -17.26 -10.95 -5.53
N THR A 129 -17.72 -10.54 -6.72
CA THR A 129 -17.62 -11.35 -7.93
C THR A 129 -16.40 -10.92 -8.75
N PHE A 130 -15.46 -11.85 -8.92
CA PHE A 130 -14.26 -11.63 -9.73
C PHE A 130 -14.44 -12.28 -11.11
N GLU A 131 -14.48 -11.46 -12.15
CA GLU A 131 -14.50 -11.95 -13.53
C GLU A 131 -13.15 -12.61 -13.86
N ASN A 132 -13.17 -13.89 -14.26
CA ASN A 132 -12.01 -14.73 -14.63
C ASN A 132 -11.19 -15.38 -13.49
N ALA A 133 -11.76 -15.54 -12.28
CA ALA A 133 -11.14 -16.39 -11.27
C ALA A 133 -11.07 -17.85 -11.75
N THR A 134 -9.93 -18.28 -12.27
CA THR A 134 -9.64 -19.70 -12.50
C THR A 134 -9.33 -20.35 -11.16
N PRO A 135 -10.05 -21.43 -10.76
CA PRO A 135 -9.69 -22.17 -9.56
C PRO A 135 -8.34 -22.85 -9.78
N GLN A 136 -7.32 -22.47 -9.00
CA GLN A 136 -6.08 -23.24 -8.93
C GLN A 136 -6.19 -24.32 -7.85
N GLU A 137 -5.71 -25.51 -8.20
CA GLU A 137 -5.57 -26.66 -7.30
C GLU A 137 -4.62 -26.34 -6.14
N GLU A 138 -5.03 -26.75 -4.93
CA GLU A 138 -4.26 -26.70 -3.70
C GLU A 138 -2.90 -27.39 -3.88
N ASN A 139 -1.82 -26.62 -4.01
CA ASN A 139 -0.48 -27.15 -3.90
C ASN A 139 -0.04 -27.12 -2.43
N SER A 140 0.03 -28.30 -1.84
CA SER A 140 0.64 -28.60 -0.53
C SER A 140 2.02 -27.95 -0.40
N THR A 141 2.28 -27.18 0.65
CA THR A 141 3.57 -26.50 0.83
C THR A 141 4.15 -26.73 2.24
N GLU A 142 5.38 -27.27 2.28
CA GLU A 142 6.21 -27.46 3.48
C GLU A 142 6.98 -26.19 3.88
N LYS A 143 7.35 -26.10 5.17
CA LYS A 143 7.70 -24.88 5.92
C LYS A 143 9.14 -24.39 5.76
N SER A 144 9.33 -23.06 5.59
CA SER A 144 10.51 -22.31 6.06
C SER A 144 10.21 -20.80 6.20
N GLU A 145 10.97 -20.08 7.04
CA GLU A 145 10.60 -18.80 7.66
C GLU A 145 11.09 -17.54 6.89
N GLN A 146 10.30 -16.46 6.95
CA GLN A 146 10.61 -15.09 6.51
C GLN A 146 10.62 -14.17 7.75
N LEU A 147 11.49 -13.16 7.79
CA LEU A 147 11.46 -12.14 8.83
C LEU A 147 10.32 -11.15 8.56
N SER A 148 9.16 -11.41 9.16
CA SER A 148 8.10 -10.42 9.34
C SER A 148 8.17 -9.82 10.74
N PHE A 149 7.67 -8.60 10.92
CA PHE A 149 7.37 -8.11 12.26
C PHE A 149 6.06 -8.75 12.72
N PHE A 150 6.18 -9.69 13.64
CA PHE A 150 5.03 -10.46 14.09
C PHE A 150 4.31 -9.76 15.22
N ILE A 151 3.01 -9.58 15.03
CA ILE A 151 2.07 -9.08 16.02
C ILE A 151 1.16 -10.24 16.47
N SER A 152 0.80 -10.25 17.75
CA SER A 152 -0.05 -11.30 18.34
C SER A 152 -1.40 -11.35 17.62
N GLU A 153 -1.82 -12.56 17.24
CA GLU A 153 -3.12 -12.80 16.61
C GLU A 153 -4.29 -12.20 17.40
N ARG A 154 -4.21 -12.15 18.74
CA ARG A 154 -5.31 -11.62 19.57
C ARG A 154 -5.54 -10.12 19.37
N GLN A 155 -4.46 -9.36 19.16
CA GLN A 155 -4.54 -7.92 18.94
C GLN A 155 -5.06 -7.60 17.54
N VAL A 156 -4.72 -8.44 16.57
CA VAL A 156 -5.16 -8.33 15.17
C VAL A 156 -6.60 -8.82 14.98
N ARG A 157 -7.00 -9.90 15.66
CA ARG A 157 -8.33 -10.52 15.52
C ARG A 157 -9.46 -9.64 16.05
N ASN A 158 -9.28 -8.97 17.19
CA ASN A 158 -10.30 -8.08 17.74
C ASN A 158 -10.54 -6.86 16.83
N ASP A 159 -9.48 -6.28 16.26
CA ASP A 159 -9.63 -5.18 15.32
C ASP A 159 -10.22 -5.68 13.98
N LEU A 160 -9.81 -6.82 13.44
CA LEU A 160 -10.26 -7.29 12.13
C LEU A 160 -11.68 -7.88 12.08
N GLN A 161 -12.16 -8.50 13.16
CA GLN A 161 -13.47 -9.15 13.15
C GLN A 161 -14.63 -8.13 13.07
N ASP A 162 -14.44 -6.96 13.66
CA ASP A 162 -15.34 -5.82 13.51
C ASP A 162 -15.24 -5.16 12.12
N PHE A 163 -14.08 -5.25 11.46
CA PHE A 163 -13.85 -4.65 10.14
C PHE A 163 -14.54 -5.41 9.01
N GLN A 164 -14.53 -6.75 9.02
CA GLN A 164 -15.19 -7.55 7.98
C GLN A 164 -16.71 -7.35 7.92
N ALA A 165 -17.33 -6.91 9.01
CA ALA A 165 -18.75 -6.62 9.08
C ALA A 165 -19.10 -5.16 8.74
N ALA A 166 -18.10 -4.26 8.73
CA ALA A 166 -18.30 -2.82 8.61
C ALA A 166 -17.99 -2.27 7.20
N TYR A 167 -17.31 -3.05 6.37
CA TYR A 167 -16.87 -2.63 5.04
C TYR A 167 -17.34 -3.62 3.98
N ASP A 168 -17.73 -3.08 2.83
CA ASP A 168 -18.26 -3.86 1.71
C ASP A 168 -17.17 -4.23 0.71
N GLU A 169 -16.13 -3.39 0.59
CA GLU A 169 -15.05 -3.57 -0.36
C GLU A 169 -13.71 -3.07 0.20
N PHE A 170 -12.63 -3.75 -0.18
CA PHE A 170 -11.26 -3.40 0.13
C PHE A 170 -10.44 -3.23 -1.15
N HIS A 171 -9.82 -2.07 -1.32
CA HIS A 171 -9.10 -1.68 -2.52
C HIS A 171 -7.64 -1.34 -2.22
N ILE A 172 -6.77 -1.49 -3.21
CA ILE A 172 -5.37 -1.09 -3.11
C ILE A 172 -5.05 -0.18 -4.28
N LEU A 173 -4.62 1.04 -3.98
CA LEU A 173 -4.00 1.94 -4.94
C LEU A 173 -2.49 1.79 -4.84
N THR A 174 -1.82 1.79 -5.99
CA THR A 174 -0.36 1.83 -6.02
C THR A 174 0.13 3.00 -6.84
N TYR A 175 1.26 3.56 -6.44
CA TYR A 175 1.99 4.56 -7.23
C TYR A 175 3.37 4.03 -7.58
N LYS A 176 3.83 4.31 -8.80
CA LYS A 176 5.14 3.93 -9.31
C LYS A 176 5.97 5.17 -9.61
N ILE A 177 7.23 5.12 -9.21
CA ILE A 177 8.24 6.10 -9.57
C ILE A 177 9.08 5.53 -10.71
N ASP A 178 9.31 6.32 -11.76
CA ASP A 178 10.17 5.95 -12.89
C ASP A 178 11.65 6.27 -12.64
N ASP A 179 12.48 5.99 -13.65
CA ASP A 179 13.91 6.27 -13.62
C ASP A 179 14.25 7.78 -13.59
N ALA A 180 13.28 8.66 -13.90
CA ALA A 180 13.41 10.11 -13.78
C ALA A 180 12.94 10.63 -12.41
N TYR A 181 12.69 9.72 -11.45
CA TYR A 181 12.24 9.96 -10.09
C TYR A 181 10.88 10.64 -9.98
N GLN A 182 10.02 10.57 -10.99
CA GLN A 182 8.68 11.16 -10.98
C GLN A 182 7.60 10.08 -10.84
N ILE A 183 6.42 10.46 -10.35
CA ILE A 183 5.24 9.57 -10.36
C ILE A 183 4.83 9.33 -11.81
N ALA A 184 4.93 8.08 -12.26
CA ALA A 184 4.70 7.71 -13.65
C ALA A 184 3.45 6.85 -13.86
N GLU A 185 3.05 6.09 -12.83
CA GLU A 185 1.91 5.17 -12.92
C GLU A 185 1.14 5.18 -11.61
N ILE A 186 -0.19 5.22 -11.70
CA ILE A 186 -1.08 5.01 -10.55
C ILE A 186 -2.12 3.96 -10.94
N MET A 187 -2.17 2.88 -10.17
CA MET A 187 -2.96 1.69 -10.50
C MET A 187 -3.91 1.35 -9.37
N HIS A 188 -5.13 0.99 -9.74
CA HIS A 188 -6.19 0.58 -8.80
C HIS A 188 -6.45 -0.91 -8.89
N TYR A 189 -6.37 -1.59 -7.76
CA TYR A 189 -6.50 -3.03 -7.63
C TYR A 189 -7.58 -3.44 -6.61
N LEU A 190 -8.18 -4.59 -6.87
CA LEU A 190 -9.09 -5.30 -5.98
C LEU A 190 -8.49 -6.68 -5.62
N PRO A 191 -7.98 -6.88 -4.40
CA PRO A 191 -7.44 -8.16 -3.94
C PRO A 191 -8.53 -9.22 -3.76
N ASN A 192 -8.32 -10.40 -4.34
CA ASN A 192 -9.17 -11.57 -4.14
C ASN A 192 -8.57 -12.48 -3.04
N PRO A 193 -9.29 -12.69 -1.92
CA PRO A 193 -8.79 -13.52 -0.82
C PRO A 193 -8.62 -15.00 -1.19
N GLU A 194 -9.32 -15.50 -2.22
CA GLU A 194 -9.34 -16.94 -2.55
C GLU A 194 -8.12 -17.39 -3.37
N ASP A 195 -7.64 -16.55 -4.30
CA ASP A 195 -6.52 -16.88 -5.19
C ASP A 195 -5.26 -16.03 -4.93
N ASN A 196 -5.33 -15.09 -3.98
CA ASN A 196 -4.24 -14.20 -3.59
C ASN A 196 -3.74 -13.27 -4.73
N ILE A 197 -4.58 -13.04 -5.73
CA ILE A 197 -4.32 -12.13 -6.85
C ILE A 197 -5.04 -10.80 -6.62
N ALA A 198 -4.36 -9.70 -6.88
CA ALA A 198 -4.94 -8.37 -6.94
C ALA A 198 -5.31 -8.04 -8.38
N TYR A 199 -6.61 -8.02 -8.67
CA TYR A 199 -7.13 -7.77 -10.01
C TYR A 199 -7.11 -6.28 -10.31
N LYS A 200 -6.51 -5.89 -11.45
CA LYS A 200 -6.53 -4.51 -11.94
C LYS A 200 -7.97 -4.08 -12.22
N ILE A 201 -8.40 -3.00 -11.57
CA ILE A 201 -9.71 -2.36 -11.76
C ILE A 201 -9.60 -1.25 -12.79
N GLU A 202 -8.65 -0.34 -12.60
CA GLU A 202 -8.40 0.77 -13.53
C GLU A 202 -6.95 1.25 -13.50
N ASP A 203 -6.60 1.93 -14.60
CA ASP A 203 -5.36 2.66 -14.76
C ASP A 203 -5.67 4.14 -14.57
N LEU A 204 -5.15 4.74 -13.51
CA LEU A 204 -5.41 6.14 -13.16
C LEU A 204 -4.32 7.08 -13.69
N SER A 205 -3.35 6.53 -14.42
CA SER A 205 -2.19 7.29 -14.90
C SER A 205 -2.57 8.42 -15.86
N GLU A 206 -3.75 8.34 -16.49
CA GLU A 206 -4.28 9.41 -17.35
C GLU A 206 -4.55 10.73 -16.59
N TYR A 207 -4.75 10.67 -15.27
CA TYR A 207 -5.00 11.84 -14.43
C TYR A 207 -3.71 12.48 -13.92
N ILE A 208 -2.55 11.84 -14.12
CA ILE A 208 -1.27 12.36 -13.64
C ILE A 208 -0.95 13.65 -14.40
N SER A 209 -0.80 14.74 -13.65
CA SER A 209 -0.45 16.06 -14.15
C SER A 209 0.53 16.71 -13.17
N GLY A 210 1.56 17.37 -13.67
CA GLY A 210 2.51 18.11 -12.82
C GLY A 210 3.48 17.23 -12.02
N ALA A 211 3.70 15.97 -12.42
CA ALA A 211 4.69 15.08 -11.78
C ALA A 211 6.15 15.37 -12.18
N GLU A 212 6.38 16.19 -13.20
CA GLU A 212 7.70 16.43 -13.82
C GLU A 212 8.72 17.10 -12.90
N LEU A 213 9.79 16.41 -12.54
CA LEU A 213 10.84 16.97 -11.69
C LEU A 213 11.89 17.75 -12.49
N SER A 214 12.37 18.85 -11.91
CA SER A 214 13.59 19.54 -12.34
C SER A 214 14.84 18.76 -11.96
N ASP A 215 15.98 19.08 -12.59
CA ASP A 215 17.25 18.41 -12.30
C ASP A 215 17.69 18.62 -10.84
N GLU A 216 17.46 19.81 -10.27
CA GLU A 216 17.73 20.07 -8.86
C GLU A 216 16.91 19.15 -7.93
N GLU A 217 15.64 18.91 -8.25
CA GLU A 217 14.78 18.02 -7.47
C GLU A 217 15.23 16.56 -7.58
N ARG A 218 15.67 16.11 -8.77
CA ARG A 218 16.18 14.74 -8.98
C ARG A 218 17.46 14.49 -8.21
N ASP A 219 18.38 15.45 -8.22
CA ASP A 219 19.68 15.36 -7.52
C ASP A 219 19.55 15.19 -6.00
N VAL A 220 18.40 15.56 -5.44
CA VAL A 220 18.10 15.41 -4.01
C VAL A 220 17.61 14.01 -3.66
N ILE A 221 17.10 13.26 -4.65
CA ILE A 221 16.50 11.93 -4.48
C ILE A 221 17.49 10.83 -4.86
N ALA A 222 18.26 11.03 -5.94
CA ALA A 222 19.27 10.10 -6.45
C ALA A 222 20.35 9.63 -5.43
N PRO A 223 20.88 10.47 -4.50
CA PRO A 223 22.04 10.12 -3.67
C PRO A 223 21.80 8.95 -2.70
N ASP A 224 20.55 8.66 -2.35
CA ASP A 224 20.22 7.64 -1.35
C ASP A 224 19.83 6.28 -1.97
N GLN A 225 19.60 6.20 -3.29
CA GLN A 225 19.24 4.93 -3.95
C GLN A 225 20.43 4.01 -4.22
N ASP A 226 21.66 4.52 -4.16
CA ASP A 226 22.90 3.74 -4.32
C ASP A 226 23.26 2.88 -3.08
N ASN A 227 22.42 2.86 -2.04
CA ASN A 227 22.64 2.01 -0.87
C ASN A 227 21.74 0.76 -0.96
N ASP A 228 22.32 -0.43 -0.73
CA ASP A 228 21.64 -1.74 -0.56
C ASP A 228 20.65 -1.80 0.64
N ILE A 229 20.15 -0.65 1.11
CA ILE A 229 19.24 -0.52 2.24
C ILE A 229 17.81 -0.66 1.72
N ILE A 230 17.13 -1.69 2.21
CA ILE A 230 15.73 -1.99 1.89
C ILE A 230 14.82 -1.00 2.63
N ASP A 231 13.80 -0.47 1.93
CA ASP A 231 12.76 0.37 2.52
C ASP A 231 12.04 -0.36 3.66
N PRO A 232 11.97 0.20 4.87
CA PRO A 232 11.16 -0.34 5.94
C PRO A 232 9.70 -0.60 5.52
N ALA A 233 9.12 0.24 4.67
CA ALA A 233 7.77 0.07 4.13
C ALA A 233 7.65 -1.08 3.11
N ALA A 234 8.78 -1.65 2.65
CA ALA A 234 8.79 -2.85 1.83
C ALA A 234 8.58 -4.13 2.65
N PHE A 235 8.82 -4.12 3.96
CA PHE A 235 8.55 -5.28 4.79
C PHE A 235 7.06 -5.39 5.07
N ASP A 236 6.44 -6.49 4.63
CA ASP A 236 5.05 -6.78 4.96
C ASP A 236 4.91 -7.31 6.40
N ILE A 237 3.75 -7.12 7.00
CA ILE A 237 3.45 -7.64 8.35
C ILE A 237 3.02 -9.09 8.22
N GLY A 238 3.70 -9.99 8.91
CA GLY A 238 3.23 -11.36 9.11
C GLY A 238 2.45 -11.47 10.42
N ILE A 239 1.34 -12.18 10.39
CA ILE A 239 0.58 -12.56 11.58
C ILE A 239 1.04 -13.96 11.99
N PHE A 240 1.45 -14.15 13.24
CA PHE A 240 1.77 -15.46 13.79
C PHE A 240 0.61 -16.01 14.62
N GLU A 241 0.24 -17.26 14.34
CA GLU A 241 -0.61 -18.06 15.23
C GLU A 241 0.17 -18.37 16.52
N GLU A 242 -0.34 -17.92 17.67
CA GLU A 242 0.09 -18.47 18.96
C GLU A 242 -0.32 -19.95 18.96
N ALA A 243 0.66 -20.87 18.97
CA ALA A 243 0.37 -22.28 19.16
C ALA A 243 -0.40 -22.44 20.48
N GLU A 244 -1.65 -22.91 20.41
CA GLU A 244 -2.40 -23.29 21.60
C GLU A 244 -1.60 -24.39 22.31
N GLU A 245 -0.92 -24.04 23.41
CA GLU A 245 -0.39 -25.00 24.35
C GLU A 245 -1.58 -25.80 24.90
N LYS A 246 -1.68 -27.07 24.48
CA LYS A 246 -2.62 -28.06 25.01
C LYS A 246 -2.24 -28.50 26.41
#